data_AF-A0A662LMN6-F1
#
_entry.id   AF-A0A662LMN6-F1
#
_cell.length_a   1.000
_cell.length_b   1.000
_cell.length_c   1.000
_cell.angle_alpha   90.00
_cell.angle_beta   90.00
_cell.angle_gamma   90.00
#
_symmetry.space_group_name_H-M   'P 1'
#
loop_
_entity.id
_entity.type
_entity.pdbx_description
1 polymer ?
#
loop_
_entity_poly.entity_id
_entity_poly.type
_entity_poly.pdbx_seq_one_letter_code
_entity_poly.pdbx_strand_id
1 'polypeptide(L)'
;MKPPESFLKVIRREPTPVTAIDLKTLSEVYDEREIYLSIYVGDYDPSIRHIRKRLSTIMDAVEGKVKENLIESVEMAKEYIYGRPLPRERGRAIFVSAEESLLHVYPLAVEVEPMVVLDTSPFLLPLAKLRDD
;
A
#
# COMPACT_ATOMS: atom_id res chain seq x y z
N MET A 1 -16.94 -12.40 -1.68
CA MET A 1 -17.71 -11.75 -0.60
C MET A 1 -17.26 -10.29 -0.59
N LYS A 2 -18.17 -9.30 -0.50
CA LYS A 2 -17.71 -7.92 -0.31
C LYS A 2 -17.23 -7.78 1.14
N PRO A 3 -16.01 -7.28 1.40
CA PRO A 3 -15.52 -7.12 2.76
C PRO A 3 -16.38 -6.13 3.54
N PRO A 4 -16.46 -6.25 4.88
CA PRO A 4 -17.21 -5.32 5.72
C PRO A 4 -16.63 -3.90 5.64
N GLU A 5 -17.46 -2.85 5.81
CA GLU A 5 -17.00 -1.45 5.73
C GLU A 5 -15.85 -1.12 6.70
N SER A 6 -15.82 -1.78 7.87
CA SER A 6 -14.75 -1.64 8.85
C SER A 6 -13.39 -2.15 8.36
N PHE A 7 -13.38 -3.00 7.32
CA PHE A 7 -12.18 -3.46 6.66
C PHE A 7 -11.68 -2.43 5.66
N LEU A 8 -12.56 -1.76 4.91
CA LEU A 8 -12.18 -0.86 3.81
C LEU A 8 -11.21 0.26 4.24
N LYS A 9 -11.28 0.72 5.49
CA LYS A 9 -10.39 1.77 5.99
C LYS A 9 -9.70 1.37 7.28
N VAL A 10 -8.40 1.04 7.18
CA VAL A 10 -7.53 0.73 8.31
C VAL A 10 -6.36 1.69 8.33
N ILE A 11 -6.31 2.60 9.30
CA ILE A 11 -5.18 3.51 9.47
C ILE A 11 -4.61 3.32 10.87
N ARG A 12 -3.45 2.66 10.96
CA ARG A 12 -2.74 2.50 12.23
C ARG A 12 -1.95 3.76 12.55
N ARG A 13 -2.01 4.21 13.80
CA ARG A 13 -1.35 5.43 14.30
C ARG A 13 -0.11 5.14 15.14
N GLU A 14 0.37 3.90 15.08
CA GLU A 14 1.56 3.43 15.77
C GLU A 14 2.23 2.32 14.93
N PRO A 15 3.55 2.14 15.07
CA PRO A 15 4.26 1.02 14.44
C PRO A 15 3.62 -0.31 14.79
N THR A 16 3.16 -1.00 13.75
CA THR A 16 2.43 -2.27 13.80
C THR A 16 3.41 -3.42 13.57
N PRO A 17 3.48 -4.42 14.46
CA PRO A 17 4.19 -5.66 14.19
C PRO A 17 3.60 -6.35 12.95
N VAL A 18 4.45 -6.89 12.08
CA VAL A 18 3.97 -7.53 10.83
C VAL A 18 2.99 -8.68 11.14
N THR A 19 3.18 -9.40 12.24
CA THR A 19 2.29 -10.47 12.74
C THR A 19 0.89 -9.99 13.12
N ALA A 20 0.70 -8.70 13.41
CA ALA A 20 -0.59 -8.11 13.78
C ALA A 20 -1.43 -7.62 12.57
N ILE A 21 -0.86 -7.66 11.37
CA ILE A 21 -1.56 -7.30 10.12
C ILE A 21 -2.47 -8.46 9.70
N ASP A 22 -3.68 -8.22 9.21
CA ASP A 22 -4.52 -9.32 8.71
C ASP A 22 -4.21 -9.60 7.23
N LEU A 23 -3.10 -10.30 6.99
CA LEU A 23 -2.69 -10.68 5.61
C LEU A 23 -3.69 -11.63 4.96
N LYS A 24 -4.42 -12.43 5.75
CA LYS A 24 -5.40 -13.37 5.21
C LYS A 24 -6.54 -12.59 4.56
N THR A 25 -7.16 -11.66 5.28
CA THR A 25 -8.27 -10.88 4.72
C THR A 25 -7.81 -9.98 3.57
N LEU A 26 -6.60 -9.42 3.62
CA LEU A 26 -6.02 -8.68 2.48
C LEU A 26 -5.82 -9.55 1.24
N SER A 27 -5.47 -10.84 1.40
CA SER A 27 -5.25 -11.76 0.27
C SER A 27 -6.54 -12.22 -0.42
N GLU A 28 -7.68 -12.09 0.26
CA GLU A 28 -8.99 -12.47 -0.27
C GLU A 28 -9.60 -11.37 -1.17
N VAL A 29 -9.00 -10.18 -1.18
CA VAL A 29 -9.43 -9.04 -1.98
C VAL A 29 -8.84 -9.17 -3.39
N TYR A 30 -9.71 -9.06 -4.40
CA TYR A 30 -9.35 -9.26 -5.80
C TYR A 30 -10.31 -8.52 -6.73
N ASP A 31 -9.78 -8.01 -7.83
CA ASP A 31 -10.51 -7.51 -8.99
C ASP A 31 -9.78 -7.99 -10.25
N GLU A 32 -10.53 -8.26 -11.32
CA GLU A 32 -9.96 -8.72 -12.60
C GLU A 32 -9.06 -7.67 -13.27
N ARG A 33 -9.21 -6.40 -12.90
CA ARG A 33 -8.40 -5.28 -13.34
C ARG A 33 -7.28 -5.01 -12.34
N GLU A 34 -6.16 -4.52 -12.83
CA GLU A 34 -5.02 -4.12 -11.99
C GLU A 34 -5.32 -2.79 -11.26
N ILE A 35 -6.20 -2.83 -10.25
CA ILE A 35 -6.70 -1.62 -9.55
C ILE A 35 -6.19 -1.47 -8.11
N TYR A 36 -5.44 -2.43 -7.58
CA TYR A 36 -4.88 -2.35 -6.23
C TYR A 36 -3.44 -1.87 -6.29
N LEU A 37 -3.20 -0.72 -5.67
CA LEU A 37 -1.88 -0.14 -5.53
C LEU A 37 -1.30 -0.51 -4.16
N SER A 38 -0.15 -1.19 -4.19
CA SER A 38 0.62 -1.57 -3.01
C SER A 38 1.90 -0.74 -2.98
N ILE A 39 2.11 -0.01 -1.89
CA ILE A 39 3.28 0.85 -1.71
C ILE A 39 3.96 0.46 -0.40
N TYR A 40 5.25 0.22 -0.50
CA TYR A 40 6.11 0.01 0.65
C TYR A 40 7.11 1.16 0.71
N VAL A 41 7.12 1.84 1.86
CA VAL A 41 8.07 2.91 2.17
C VAL A 41 9.12 2.32 3.11
N GLY A 42 10.38 2.35 2.70
CA GLY A 42 11.52 1.95 3.53
C GLY A 42 12.21 3.17 4.13
N ASP A 43 13.53 3.26 3.97
CA ASP A 43 14.31 4.46 4.32
C ASP A 43 13.75 5.70 3.62
N TYR A 44 13.29 6.66 4.41
CA TYR A 44 12.30 7.65 3.99
C TYR A 44 12.75 8.47 2.78
N ASP A 45 13.87 9.17 2.86
CA ASP A 45 14.28 10.11 1.81
C ASP A 45 14.60 9.41 0.47
N PRO A 46 15.40 8.32 0.43
CA PRO A 46 15.60 7.54 -0.79
C PRO A 46 14.30 6.89 -1.30
N SER A 47 13.48 6.37 -0.39
CA SER A 47 12.23 5.68 -0.70
C SER A 47 11.23 6.60 -1.38
N ILE A 48 11.03 7.83 -0.90
CA ILE A 48 10.07 8.77 -1.52
C ILE A 48 10.45 9.08 -2.97
N ARG A 49 11.74 9.28 -3.26
CA ARG A 49 12.21 9.51 -4.63
C ARG A 49 11.95 8.29 -5.51
N HIS A 50 12.27 7.10 -5.01
CA HIS A 50 12.01 5.84 -5.71
C HIS A 50 10.51 5.66 -6.02
N ILE A 51 9.65 5.84 -5.01
CA ILE A 51 8.20 5.71 -5.12
C ILE A 51 7.64 6.67 -6.17
N ARG A 52 8.02 7.96 -6.12
CA ARG A 52 7.57 8.95 -7.12
C ARG A 52 7.92 8.54 -8.54
N LYS A 53 9.16 8.09 -8.77
CA LYS A 53 9.61 7.65 -10.08
C LYS A 53 8.80 6.44 -10.56
N ARG A 54 8.60 5.44 -9.70
CA ARG A 54 7.83 4.23 -10.04
C ARG A 54 6.37 4.54 -10.31
N LEU A 55 5.73 5.37 -9.48
CA LEU A 55 4.36 5.82 -9.71
C LEU A 55 4.20 6.54 -11.05
N SER A 56 5.12 7.43 -11.41
CA SER A 56 5.11 8.07 -12.74
C SER A 56 5.23 7.03 -13.86
N THR A 57 6.17 6.11 -13.75
CA THR A 57 6.37 5.07 -14.78
C THR A 57 5.13 4.19 -14.96
N ILE A 58 4.46 3.81 -13.87
CA ILE A 58 3.23 3.01 -13.93
C ILE A 58 2.10 3.85 -14.54
N MET A 59 1.91 5.10 -14.10
CA MET A 59 0.89 6.01 -14.65
C MET A 59 1.04 6.24 -16.15
N ASP A 60 2.27 6.26 -16.66
CA ASP A 60 2.55 6.39 -18.09
C ASP A 60 2.26 5.10 -18.88
N ALA A 61 2.26 3.95 -18.22
CA ALA A 61 2.05 2.64 -18.85
C ALA A 61 0.59 2.16 -18.86
N VAL A 62 -0.27 2.74 -18.02
CA VAL A 62 -1.70 2.37 -17.91
C VAL A 62 -2.61 3.42 -18.54
N GLU A 63 -3.80 3.00 -18.96
CA GLU A 63 -4.79 3.84 -19.65
C GLU A 63 -6.22 3.61 -19.13
N GLY A 64 -7.15 4.47 -19.56
CA GLY A 64 -8.57 4.37 -19.25
C GLY A 64 -8.88 4.32 -17.74
N LYS A 65 -9.85 3.48 -17.37
CA LYS A 65 -10.32 3.35 -15.98
C LYS A 65 -9.22 2.94 -14.99
N VAL A 66 -8.26 2.13 -15.42
CA VAL A 66 -7.12 1.73 -14.57
C VAL A 66 -6.28 2.95 -14.21
N LYS A 67 -6.03 3.85 -15.18
CA LYS A 67 -5.31 5.09 -14.95
C LYS A 67 -6.09 6.05 -14.04
N GLU A 68 -7.39 6.20 -14.27
CA GLU A 68 -8.28 7.03 -13.44
C GLU A 68 -8.24 6.57 -11.98
N ASN A 69 -8.46 5.27 -11.74
CA ASN A 69 -8.38 4.69 -10.39
C ASN A 69 -6.98 4.85 -9.78
N LEU A 70 -5.90 4.69 -10.55
CA LEU A 70 -4.54 4.88 -10.04
C LEU A 70 -4.30 6.33 -9.56
N ILE A 71 -4.73 7.33 -10.34
CA ILE A 71 -4.58 8.74 -9.97
C ILE A 71 -5.34 9.04 -8.68
N GLU A 72 -6.60 8.60 -8.59
CA GLU A 72 -7.43 8.79 -7.39
C GLU A 72 -6.85 8.05 -6.17
N SER A 73 -6.35 6.83 -6.37
CA SER A 73 -5.72 6.03 -5.31
C SER A 73 -4.45 6.70 -4.76
N VAL A 74 -3.64 7.30 -5.63
CA VAL A 74 -2.45 8.06 -5.22
C VAL A 74 -2.86 9.30 -4.43
N GLU A 75 -3.89 10.03 -4.85
CA GLU A 75 -4.37 11.20 -4.11
C GLU A 75 -4.95 10.80 -2.74
N MET A 76 -5.73 9.71 -2.69
CA MET A 76 -6.29 9.15 -1.44
C MET A 76 -5.20 8.75 -0.44
N ALA A 77 -4.08 8.19 -0.92
CA ALA A 77 -2.97 7.74 -0.08
C ALA A 77 -1.87 8.81 0.15
N LYS A 78 -1.97 9.97 -0.49
CA LYS A 78 -0.89 10.98 -0.59
C LYS A 78 -0.28 11.40 0.75
N GLU A 79 -1.11 11.63 1.76
CA GLU A 79 -0.64 12.01 3.09
C GLU A 79 0.18 10.89 3.77
N TYR A 80 -0.10 9.63 3.44
CA TYR A 80 0.61 8.47 3.97
C TYR A 80 1.81 8.10 3.12
N ILE A 81 1.81 8.41 1.82
CA ILE A 81 2.99 8.22 0.98
C ILE A 81 4.05 9.25 1.36
N TYR A 82 3.69 10.53 1.50
CA TYR A 82 4.65 11.63 1.65
C TYR A 82 4.73 12.23 3.05
N GLY A 83 3.84 11.85 3.97
CA GLY A 83 3.87 12.31 5.36
C GLY A 83 5.05 11.73 6.12
N ARG A 84 5.53 12.44 7.14
CA ARG A 84 6.68 12.03 7.96
C ARG A 84 6.48 10.67 8.65
N PRO A 85 7.57 9.93 8.95
CA PRO A 85 7.47 8.73 9.75
C PRO A 85 7.01 9.05 11.17
N LEU A 86 6.25 8.14 11.78
CA LEU A 86 5.92 8.16 13.19
C LEU A 86 7.16 7.81 14.04
N PRO A 87 7.16 8.17 15.34
CA PRO A 87 8.20 7.69 16.25
C PRO A 87 8.31 6.16 16.20
N ARG A 88 9.54 5.64 16.04
CA ARG A 88 9.86 4.20 15.94
C ARG A 88 9.32 3.49 14.69
N GLU A 89 8.75 4.22 13.74
CA GLU A 89 8.45 3.69 12.41
C GLU A 89 9.76 3.47 11.64
N ARG A 90 9.93 2.27 11.10
CA ARG A 90 11.09 1.89 10.27
C ARG A 90 10.73 1.59 8.82
N GLY A 91 9.43 1.55 8.53
CA GLY A 91 8.88 1.40 7.19
C GLY A 91 7.37 1.56 7.23
N ARG A 92 6.72 1.50 6.07
CA ARG A 92 5.27 1.64 5.93
C ARG A 92 4.76 0.75 4.82
N ALA A 93 3.69 0.02 5.05
CA ALA A 93 2.93 -0.63 3.98
C ALA A 93 1.61 0.11 3.78
N ILE A 94 1.27 0.40 2.53
CA ILE A 94 0.04 1.06 2.12
C ILE A 94 -0.61 0.21 1.03
N PHE A 95 -1.87 -0.16 1.22
CA PHE A 95 -2.69 -0.79 0.19
C PHE A 95 -3.87 0.12 -0.09
N VAL A 96 -4.10 0.46 -1.35
CA VAL A 96 -5.12 1.43 -1.73
C VAL A 96 -5.77 1.09 -3.06
N SER A 97 -7.08 1.31 -3.15
CA SER A 97 -7.87 1.30 -4.37
C SER A 97 -9.03 2.28 -4.19
N ALA A 98 -9.08 3.33 -5.00
CA ALA A 98 -10.14 4.34 -4.94
C ALA A 98 -11.50 3.76 -5.34
N GLU A 99 -11.54 2.92 -6.39
CA GLU A 99 -12.75 2.29 -6.87
C GLU A 99 -13.40 1.39 -5.83
N GLU A 100 -12.59 0.64 -5.07
CA GLU A 100 -13.05 -0.20 -3.96
C GLU A 100 -13.12 0.54 -2.62
N SER A 101 -12.82 1.85 -2.61
CA SER A 101 -12.73 2.68 -1.40
C SER A 101 -11.81 2.09 -0.32
N LEU A 102 -10.83 1.28 -0.73
CA LEU A 102 -9.90 0.58 0.14
C LEU A 102 -8.71 1.48 0.46
N LEU A 103 -8.41 1.66 1.74
CA LEU A 103 -7.21 2.33 2.23
C LEU A 103 -6.73 1.68 3.52
N HIS A 104 -5.63 0.95 3.43
CA HIS A 104 -4.94 0.35 4.55
C HIS A 104 -3.56 0.95 4.69
N VAL A 105 -3.23 1.44 5.88
CA VAL A 105 -1.95 2.07 6.20
C VAL A 105 -1.40 1.44 7.47
N TYR A 106 -0.25 0.79 7.33
CA TYR A 106 0.48 0.12 8.40
C TYR A 106 1.89 0.71 8.51
N PRO A 107 2.14 1.67 9.43
CA PRO A 107 3.48 1.96 9.91
C PRO A 107 4.08 0.66 10.46
N LEU A 108 5.33 0.35 10.13
CA LEU A 108 5.99 -0.90 10.49
C LEU A 108 7.09 -0.62 11.53
N ALA A 109 7.24 -1.55 12.48
CA ALA A 109 8.34 -1.54 13.44
C ALA A 109 9.65 -2.14 12.89
N VAL A 110 9.63 -2.57 11.63
CA VAL A 110 10.75 -3.20 10.91
C VAL A 110 10.98 -2.49 9.58
N GLU A 111 12.20 -2.60 9.05
CA GLU A 111 12.51 -2.09 7.72
C GLU A 111 11.86 -2.96 6.64
N VAL A 112 11.50 -2.33 5.54
CA VAL A 112 11.00 -2.99 4.34
C VAL A 112 11.61 -2.32 3.12
N GLU A 113 11.91 -3.10 2.09
CA GLU A 113 12.44 -2.56 0.85
C GLU A 113 11.40 -1.65 0.16
N PRO A 114 11.79 -0.44 -0.28
CA PRO A 114 10.91 0.44 -1.03
C PRO A 114 10.40 -0.22 -2.31
N MET A 115 9.08 -0.23 -2.51
CA MET A 115 8.50 -0.74 -3.75
C MET A 115 7.10 -0.18 -4.02
N VAL A 116 6.69 -0.27 -5.29
CA VAL A 116 5.37 0.12 -5.77
C VAL A 116 4.91 -0.95 -6.75
N VAL A 117 3.72 -1.50 -6.52
CA VAL A 117 3.11 -2.55 -7.34
C VAL A 117 1.65 -2.18 -7.61
N LEU A 118 1.23 -2.25 -8.87
CA LEU A 118 -0.16 -2.18 -9.27
C LEU A 118 -0.55 -3.58 -9.75
N ASP A 119 -1.60 -4.17 -9.18
CA ASP A 119 -1.99 -5.54 -9.46
C ASP A 119 -3.50 -5.73 -9.21
N THR A 120 -4.00 -6.91 -9.56
CA THR A 120 -5.35 -7.44 -9.36
C THR A 120 -5.70 -7.69 -7.88
N SER A 121 -4.71 -7.67 -6.99
CA SER A 121 -4.89 -7.80 -5.53
C SER A 121 -3.76 -7.07 -4.77
N PRO A 122 -3.92 -6.79 -3.47
CA PRO A 122 -2.81 -6.29 -2.65
C PRO A 122 -1.58 -7.20 -2.71
N PHE A 123 -0.40 -6.64 -3.01
CA PHE A 123 0.86 -7.37 -3.10
C PHE A 123 1.47 -7.57 -1.71
N LEU A 124 1.28 -8.76 -1.12
CA LEU A 124 1.60 -9.04 0.29
C LEU A 124 2.95 -9.73 0.54
N LEU A 125 3.66 -10.13 -0.52
CA LEU A 125 4.89 -10.93 -0.40
C LEU A 125 5.96 -10.32 0.54
N PRO A 126 6.22 -8.99 0.55
CA PRO A 126 7.19 -8.41 1.48
C PRO A 126 6.79 -8.61 2.94
N LEU A 127 5.51 -8.46 3.26
CA LEU A 127 5.01 -8.70 4.62
C LEU A 127 5.02 -10.18 4.98
N ALA A 128 4.75 -11.07 4.03
CA ALA A 128 4.82 -12.51 4.27
C ALA A 128 6.24 -12.93 4.64
N LYS A 129 7.25 -12.49 3.88
CA LYS A 129 8.67 -12.79 4.17
C LYS A 129 9.10 -12.28 5.54
N LEU A 130 8.73 -11.05 5.89
CA LEU A 130 9.05 -10.45 7.20
C LEU A 130 8.36 -11.14 8.39
N ARG A 131 7.41 -12.06 8.18
CA ARG A 131 6.82 -12.88 9.25
C ARG A 131 7.55 -14.20 9.48
N ASP A 132 8.15 -14.72 8.41
CA ASP A 132 8.83 -16.01 8.42
C ASP A 132 10.28 -15.88 8.92
N ASP A 133 10.82 -14.66 8.92
CA ASP A 133 12.14 -14.27 9.48
C ASP A 133 12.08 -13.99 11.00
#